data_AF-A0A7S1X4Z9-F1
#
_entry.id   AF-A0A7S1X4Z9-F1
#
_cell.length_a   1.000
_cell.length_b   1.000
_cell.length_c   1.000
_cell.angle_alpha   90.00
_cell.angle_beta   90.00
_cell.angle_gamma   90.00
#
_symmetry.space_group_name_H-M   'P 1'
#
loop_
_entity.id
_entity.type
_entity.pdbx_description
1 polymer ?
#
loop_
_entity_poly.entity_id
_entity_poly.type
_entity_poly.pdbx_seq_one_letter_code
_entity_poly.pdbx_strand_id
1 'polypeptide(L)'
;MFTVEAEDVGQLQQLEVIQDGSGMGAAWLLASVEVHNRVTGVRTLFPCDAWLDKKHGMSRVLSPGRPRESSGCTYKLEIKTSDVKGAGTDANVSVIIFGDKGQAGPVKLTAKMTGQRRTNLFERNQLDVFTLKAR
;
A
#
# COMPACT_ATOMS: atom_id res chain seq x y z
N MET A 1 -22.45 -7.36 -17.36
CA MET A 1 -22.00 -8.41 -16.43
C MET A 1 -22.28 -9.74 -17.08
N PHE A 2 -21.29 -10.62 -17.17
CA PHE A 2 -21.44 -12.00 -17.64
C PHE A 2 -20.90 -12.94 -16.56
N THR A 3 -21.21 -14.24 -16.67
CA THR A 3 -20.75 -15.28 -15.75
C THR A 3 -19.99 -16.33 -16.55
N VAL A 4 -18.91 -16.84 -15.98
CA VAL A 4 -18.14 -17.98 -16.51
C VAL A 4 -18.12 -19.05 -15.43
N GLU A 5 -18.34 -20.30 -15.82
CA GLU A 5 -18.20 -21.45 -14.92
C GLU A 5 -16.75 -21.94 -15.00
N ALA A 6 -16.11 -22.06 -13.84
CA ALA A 6 -14.75 -22.54 -13.68
C ALA A 6 -14.58 -23.16 -12.28
N GLU A 7 -13.52 -23.94 -12.10
CA GLU A 7 -13.13 -24.43 -10.78
C GLU A 7 -12.72 -23.27 -9.86
N ASP A 8 -12.88 -23.46 -8.55
CA ASP A 8 -12.44 -22.46 -7.58
C ASP A 8 -10.91 -22.40 -7.55
N VAL A 9 -10.38 -21.27 -8.01
CA VAL A 9 -8.94 -20.96 -8.03
C VAL A 9 -8.46 -20.33 -6.72
N GLY A 10 -9.32 -20.24 -5.70
CA GLY A 10 -9.01 -19.68 -4.38
C GLY A 10 -8.88 -18.15 -4.39
N GLN A 11 -7.99 -17.62 -3.55
CA GLN A 11 -7.77 -16.18 -3.46
C GLN A 11 -7.04 -15.67 -4.70
N LEU A 12 -7.71 -14.84 -5.50
CA LEU A 12 -7.15 -14.28 -6.72
C LEU A 12 -5.91 -13.42 -6.43
N GLN A 13 -4.78 -13.75 -7.07
CA GLN A 13 -3.50 -13.03 -6.92
C GLN A 13 -3.13 -12.20 -8.15
N GLN A 14 -3.59 -12.62 -9.33
CA GLN A 14 -3.29 -11.99 -10.61
C GLN A 14 -4.44 -12.21 -11.58
N LEU A 15 -4.60 -11.28 -12.53
CA LEU A 15 -5.51 -11.39 -13.66
C LEU A 15 -4.81 -10.85 -14.90
N GLU A 16 -4.70 -11.64 -15.96
CA GLU A 16 -4.16 -11.15 -17.23
C GLU A 16 -5.31 -10.82 -18.20
N VAL A 17 -5.31 -9.59 -18.72
CA VAL A 17 -6.19 -9.18 -19.81
C VAL A 17 -5.39 -9.22 -21.11
N ILE A 18 -5.89 -9.93 -22.11
CA ILE A 18 -5.25 -10.10 -23.42
C ILE A 18 -6.26 -9.66 -24.50
N GLN A 19 -5.79 -8.88 -25.47
CA GLN A 19 -6.54 -8.56 -26.70
C GLN A 19 -5.76 -8.99 -27.93
N ASP A 20 -6.47 -9.25 -29.02
CA ASP A 20 -5.90 -9.71 -30.29
C ASP A 20 -5.61 -8.55 -31.28
N GLY A 21 -6.13 -7.35 -31.01
CA GLY A 21 -5.93 -6.16 -31.83
C GLY A 21 -6.66 -6.20 -33.17
N SER A 22 -7.66 -7.07 -33.28
CA SER A 22 -8.50 -7.20 -34.47
C SER A 22 -9.56 -6.10 -34.50
N GLY A 23 -10.00 -5.74 -35.72
CA GLY A 23 -11.02 -4.72 -35.94
C GLY A 23 -10.50 -3.27 -36.01
N MET A 24 -11.35 -2.39 -36.52
CA MET A 24 -11.10 -0.95 -36.53
C MET A 24 -11.30 -0.37 -35.13
N GLY A 25 -10.35 0.44 -34.66
CA GLY A 25 -10.45 1.08 -33.34
C GLY A 25 -10.16 0.15 -32.16
N ALA A 26 -9.32 -0.87 -32.35
CA ALA A 26 -8.98 -1.86 -31.32
C ALA A 26 -8.21 -1.31 -30.09
N ALA A 27 -7.93 -0.01 -30.03
CA ALA A 27 -7.26 0.59 -28.88
C ALA A 27 -8.24 0.70 -27.71
N TRP A 28 -7.87 0.12 -26.56
CA TRP A 28 -8.75 0.04 -25.41
C TRP A 28 -8.09 0.62 -24.16
N LEU A 29 -8.67 1.68 -23.60
CA LEU A 29 -8.30 2.19 -22.29
C LEU A 29 -9.07 1.43 -21.20
N LEU A 30 -8.42 0.45 -20.57
CA LEU A 30 -9.01 -0.35 -19.51
C LEU A 30 -8.84 0.37 -18.16
N ALA A 31 -9.95 0.72 -17.51
CA ALA A 31 -9.93 1.29 -16.17
C ALA A 31 -9.70 0.22 -15.09
N SER A 32 -10.55 -0.81 -15.03
CA SER A 32 -10.43 -1.90 -14.05
C SER A 32 -11.27 -3.12 -14.44
N VAL A 33 -11.01 -4.26 -13.78
CA VAL A 33 -11.83 -5.48 -13.84
C VAL A 33 -12.28 -5.84 -12.43
N GLU A 34 -13.58 -6.07 -12.20
CA GLU A 34 -14.10 -6.60 -10.92
C GLU A 34 -14.52 -8.06 -11.11
N VAL A 35 -13.92 -8.97 -10.34
CA VAL A 35 -14.25 -10.39 -10.34
C VAL A 35 -15.10 -10.69 -9.10
N HIS A 36 -16.27 -11.30 -9.30
CA HIS A 36 -17.18 -11.68 -8.23
C HIS A 36 -17.35 -13.20 -8.21
N ASN A 37 -16.80 -13.85 -7.19
CA ASN A 37 -17.05 -15.26 -6.95
C ASN A 37 -18.47 -15.43 -6.41
N ARG A 38 -19.36 -16.07 -7.18
CA ARG A 38 -20.79 -16.21 -6.87
C ARG A 38 -21.09 -17.25 -5.79
N VAL A 39 -20.13 -18.14 -5.50
CA VAL A 39 -20.25 -19.16 -4.45
C VAL A 39 -19.84 -18.58 -3.10
N THR A 40 -18.69 -17.92 -3.04
CA THR A 40 -18.16 -17.33 -1.79
C THR A 40 -18.66 -15.92 -1.51
N GLY A 41 -19.18 -15.22 -2.52
CA GLY A 41 -19.58 -13.81 -2.45
C GLY A 41 -18.42 -12.80 -2.48
N VAL A 42 -17.17 -13.28 -2.56
CA VAL A 42 -15.97 -12.42 -2.57
C VAL A 42 -15.92 -11.62 -3.87
N ARG A 43 -15.62 -10.31 -3.74
CA ARG A 43 -15.34 -9.42 -4.85
C ARG A 43 -13.89 -8.97 -4.81
N THR A 44 -13.23 -9.00 -5.97
CA THR A 44 -11.85 -8.55 -6.13
C THR A 44 -11.79 -7.58 -7.29
N LEU A 45 -11.38 -6.34 -7.00
CA LEU A 45 -11.13 -5.31 -8.00
C LEU A 45 -9.69 -5.48 -8.53
N PHE A 46 -9.47 -5.26 -9.81
CA PHE A 46 -8.16 -5.23 -10.48
C PHE A 46 -8.04 -3.89 -11.24
N PRO A 47 -7.44 -2.85 -10.64
CA PRO A 47 -7.23 -1.56 -11.30
C PRO A 47 -6.17 -1.69 -12.40
N CYS A 48 -6.31 -0.89 -13.47
CA CYS A 48 -5.41 -0.88 -14.61
C CYS A 48 -5.07 0.55 -15.05
N ASP A 49 -6.10 1.35 -15.38
CA ASP A 49 -5.99 2.72 -15.94
C ASP A 49 -4.94 2.85 -17.06
N ALA A 50 -4.89 1.88 -17.98
CA ALA A 50 -3.89 1.82 -19.04
C ALA A 50 -4.47 1.40 -20.39
N TRP A 51 -3.82 1.86 -21.47
CA TRP A 51 -4.11 1.43 -22.82
C TRP A 51 -3.58 0.01 -23.06
N LEU A 52 -4.42 -0.81 -23.69
CA LEU A 52 -4.07 -2.03 -24.39
C LEU A 52 -4.27 -1.77 -25.89
N ASP A 53 -3.17 -1.75 -26.63
CA ASP A 53 -3.13 -1.55 -28.09
C ASP A 53 -1.74 -1.94 -28.64
N LYS A 54 -1.57 -1.84 -29.96
CA LYS A 54 -0.30 -2.17 -30.64
C LYS A 54 0.90 -1.32 -30.20
N LYS A 55 0.67 -0.16 -29.58
CA LYS A 55 1.72 0.77 -29.12
C LYS A 55 2.09 0.55 -27.65
N HIS A 56 1.11 0.22 -26.80
CA HIS A 56 1.26 0.14 -25.35
C HIS A 56 1.37 -1.30 -24.83
N GLY A 57 1.02 -2.29 -25.67
CA GLY A 57 1.02 -3.71 -25.34
C GLY A 57 -0.37 -4.32 -25.49
N MET A 58 -0.42 -5.55 -25.99
CA MET A 58 -1.66 -6.30 -26.24
C MET A 58 -2.15 -7.08 -25.02
N SER A 59 -1.33 -7.19 -23.96
CA SER A 59 -1.73 -7.77 -22.69
C SER A 59 -1.27 -6.96 -21.49
N ARG A 60 -1.97 -7.17 -20.36
CA ARG A 60 -1.65 -6.59 -19.05
C ARG A 60 -1.91 -7.60 -17.95
N VAL A 61 -0.88 -7.88 -17.16
CA VAL A 61 -1.02 -8.58 -15.88
C VAL A 61 -1.42 -7.55 -14.82
N LEU A 62 -2.58 -7.77 -14.21
CA LEU A 62 -3.16 -6.95 -13.16
C LEU A 62 -3.02 -7.65 -11.82
N SER A 63 -2.77 -6.88 -10.78
CA SER A 63 -2.81 -7.35 -9.40
C SER A 63 -4.12 -6.90 -8.73
N PRO A 64 -4.66 -7.64 -7.75
CA PRO A 64 -5.79 -7.22 -6.96
C PRO A 64 -5.57 -5.80 -6.42
N GLY A 65 -6.48 -4.91 -6.80
CA GLY A 65 -6.68 -3.64 -6.16
C GLY A 65 -6.90 -3.88 -4.68
N ARG A 66 -6.16 -3.14 -3.87
CA ARG A 66 -6.40 -3.13 -2.44
C ARG A 66 -7.84 -2.68 -2.25
N PRO A 67 -8.66 -3.36 -1.43
CA PRO A 67 -9.86 -2.71 -0.95
C PRO A 67 -9.42 -1.34 -0.40
N ARG A 68 -10.19 -0.29 -0.68
CA ARG A 68 -10.01 1.01 -0.01
C ARG A 68 -10.37 0.83 1.46
N GLU A 69 -9.56 0.08 2.18
CA GLU A 69 -9.54 0.09 3.61
C GLU A 69 -8.75 1.34 4.00
N SER A 70 -9.44 2.47 4.03
CA SER A 70 -9.05 3.60 4.88
C SER A 70 -9.27 3.26 6.37
N SER A 71 -9.01 2.02 6.75
CA SER A 71 -8.90 1.56 8.13
C SER A 71 -7.52 2.02 8.60
N GLY A 72 -7.38 3.30 8.93
CA GLY A 72 -6.09 3.92 9.25
C GLY A 72 -5.26 3.05 10.20
N CYS A 73 -4.16 2.50 9.70
CA CYS A 73 -3.27 1.67 10.50
C CYS A 73 -2.45 2.59 11.40
N THR A 74 -2.52 2.40 12.73
CA THR A 74 -1.76 3.21 13.69
C THR A 74 -0.57 2.41 14.20
N TYR A 75 0.64 2.92 14.01
CA TYR A 75 1.87 2.35 14.54
C TYR A 75 2.32 3.07 15.80
N LYS A 76 2.62 2.32 16.86
CA LYS A 76 3.31 2.82 18.05
C LYS A 76 4.80 2.52 17.90
N LEU A 77 5.63 3.56 17.89
CA LEU A 77 7.08 3.44 17.86
C LEU A 77 7.63 3.72 19.25
N GLU A 78 8.50 2.85 19.76
CA GLU A 78 9.26 3.04 20.99
C GLU A 78 10.74 3.09 20.64
N ILE A 79 11.35 4.27 20.75
CA ILE A 79 12.73 4.54 20.33
C ILE A 79 13.57 4.82 21.57
N LYS A 80 14.57 3.98 21.84
CA LYS A 80 15.48 4.12 22.98
C LYS A 80 16.84 4.63 22.50
N THR A 81 17.25 5.79 22.98
CA THR A 81 18.64 6.25 22.86
C THR A 81 19.49 5.59 23.95
N SER A 82 20.68 5.12 23.59
CA SER A 82 21.58 4.40 24.50
C SER A 82 22.12 5.28 25.64
N ASP A 83 22.62 4.66 26.70
CA ASP A 83 23.23 5.34 27.85
C ASP A 83 24.75 5.57 27.68
N VAL A 84 25.16 5.98 26.48
CA VAL A 84 26.56 6.31 26.18
C VAL A 84 26.72 7.83 26.12
N LYS A 85 27.84 8.35 26.64
CA LYS A 85 28.16 9.78 26.58
C LYS A 85 28.15 10.26 25.12
N GLY A 86 27.33 11.27 24.82
CA GLY A 86 27.20 11.83 23.47
C GLY A 86 26.26 11.07 22.52
N ALA A 87 25.48 10.10 23.01
CA ALA A 87 24.53 9.34 22.18
C ALA A 87 23.26 10.13 21.77
N GLY A 88 23.00 11.28 22.40
CA GLY A 88 21.84 12.12 22.09
C GLY A 88 21.98 12.90 20.78
N THR A 89 20.88 13.42 20.25
CA THR A 89 20.89 14.23 19.03
C THR A 89 19.80 15.30 19.00
N ASP A 90 20.16 16.50 18.54
CA ASP A 90 19.22 17.59 18.24
C ASP A 90 18.79 17.62 16.77
N ALA A 91 19.25 16.64 15.96
CA ALA A 91 18.93 16.58 14.54
C ALA A 91 17.44 16.21 14.31
N ASN A 92 16.93 16.60 13.14
CA ASN A 92 15.61 16.15 12.70
C ASN A 92 15.66 14.65 12.35
N VAL A 93 14.88 13.83 13.04
CA VAL A 93 14.78 12.39 12.79
C VAL A 93 13.51 12.06 11.99
N SER A 94 13.65 11.23 10.96
CA SER A 94 12.54 10.71 10.14
C SER A 94 12.60 9.20 10.04
N VAL A 95 11.46 8.55 9.87
CA VAL A 95 11.35 7.09 9.70
C VAL A 95 10.57 6.70 8.46
N ILE A 96 10.93 5.56 7.87
CA ILE A 96 10.15 4.85 6.85
C ILE A 96 9.94 3.43 7.38
N ILE A 97 8.70 2.97 7.41
CA ILE A 97 8.33 1.61 7.82
C ILE A 97 8.10 0.79 6.56
N PHE A 98 8.72 -0.37 6.46
CA PHE A 98 8.52 -1.32 5.36
C PHE A 98 7.81 -2.57 5.88
N GLY A 99 6.89 -3.10 5.09
CA GLY A 99 6.20 -4.36 5.34
C GLY A 99 5.93 -5.10 4.03
N ASP A 100 5.47 -6.34 4.15
CA ASP A 100 5.01 -7.18 3.04
C ASP A 100 3.96 -6.48 2.14
N LYS A 101 3.17 -5.57 2.74
CA LYS A 101 2.13 -4.79 2.07
C LYS A 101 2.62 -3.45 1.51
N GLY A 102 3.91 -3.12 1.56
CA GLY A 102 4.48 -1.87 1.04
C GLY A 102 5.17 -1.04 2.12
N GLN A 103 5.17 0.29 1.99
CA GLN A 103 5.86 1.18 2.93
C GLN A 103 4.97 2.31 3.46
N ALA A 104 5.28 2.82 4.65
CA ALA A 104 4.69 4.01 5.26
C ALA A 104 5.77 5.04 5.61
N GLY A 105 5.58 6.29 5.17
CA GLY A 105 6.54 7.39 5.36
C GLY A 105 7.11 7.92 4.03
N PRO A 106 8.14 8.80 4.09
CA PRO A 106 8.88 9.23 5.28
C PRO A 106 8.05 10.08 6.23
N VAL A 107 8.18 9.83 7.53
CA VAL A 107 7.51 10.61 8.59
C VAL A 107 8.55 11.26 9.49
N LYS A 108 8.54 12.59 9.54
CA LYS A 108 9.36 13.36 10.49
C LYS A 108 8.78 13.21 11.89
N LEU A 109 9.61 12.75 12.83
CA LEU A 109 9.21 12.58 14.23
C LEU A 109 9.25 13.94 14.93
N THR A 110 8.16 14.27 15.63
CA THR A 110 8.04 15.55 16.35
C THR A 110 7.45 15.35 17.73
N ALA A 111 7.75 16.27 18.65
CA ALA A 111 7.24 16.25 20.02
C ALA A 111 5.71 16.11 20.10
N LYS A 112 4.98 16.73 19.16
CA LYS A 112 3.50 16.65 19.07
C LYS A 112 2.96 15.23 18.93
N MET A 113 3.78 14.32 18.38
CA MET A 113 3.39 12.93 18.11
C MET A 113 3.59 12.01 19.33
N THR A 114 4.21 12.52 20.39
CA THR A 114 4.46 11.77 21.63
C THR A 114 3.27 11.82 22.60
N GLY A 115 2.34 12.76 22.42
CA GLY A 115 1.27 13.03 23.38
C GLY A 115 1.76 13.65 24.70
N GLN A 116 3.05 13.93 24.83
CA GLN A 116 3.68 14.52 26.01
C GLN A 116 4.04 15.99 25.77
N ARG A 117 4.20 16.76 26.86
CA ARG A 117 4.65 18.17 26.80
C ARG A 117 6.16 18.33 26.54
N ARG A 118 6.88 17.22 26.43
CA ARG A 118 8.33 17.20 26.26
C ARG A 118 8.71 17.65 24.86
N THR A 119 9.66 18.59 24.75
CA THR A 119 10.12 19.13 23.47
C THR A 119 11.47 18.57 23.03
N ASN A 120 12.32 18.14 23.97
CA ASN A 120 13.65 17.62 23.66
C ASN A 120 13.63 16.10 23.53
N LEU A 121 13.90 15.58 22.33
CA LEU A 121 13.74 14.17 21.95
C LEU A 121 15.10 13.52 21.74
N PHE A 122 15.17 12.19 21.83
CA PHE A 122 16.35 11.41 21.49
C PHE A 122 17.57 11.67 22.39
N GLU A 123 17.38 12.06 23.66
CA GLU A 123 18.48 12.28 24.63
C GLU A 123 19.10 10.97 25.11
N ARG A 124 20.34 11.06 25.61
CA ARG A 124 21.01 9.92 26.25
C ARG A 124 20.08 9.21 27.26
N ASN A 125 19.99 7.89 27.14
CA ASN A 125 19.16 7.03 27.99
C ASN A 125 17.65 7.35 27.96
N GLN A 126 17.15 8.08 26.97
CA GLN A 126 15.73 8.38 26.81
C GLN A 126 14.98 7.32 26.02
N LEU A 127 13.75 7.02 26.44
CA LEU A 127 12.76 6.31 25.63
C LEU A 127 11.75 7.34 25.10
N ASP A 128 11.61 7.43 23.79
CA ASP A 128 10.63 8.24 23.08
C ASP A 128 9.56 7.36 22.47
N VAL A 129 8.29 7.70 22.72
CA VAL A 129 7.14 6.96 22.19
C VAL A 129 6.38 7.83 21.21
N PHE A 130 6.14 7.35 19.99
CA PHE A 130 5.42 8.07 18.94
C PHE A 130 4.22 7.29 18.44
N THR A 131 3.14 8.00 18.10
CA THR A 131 1.98 7.41 17.42
C THR A 131 1.93 7.89 15.97
N LEU A 132 2.07 6.98 15.01
CA LEU A 132 1.98 7.26 13.58
C LEU A 132 0.65 6.75 13.04
N LYS A 133 -0.15 7.63 12.42
CA LYS A 133 -1.31 7.20 11.63
C LYS A 133 -0.90 7.06 10.17
N ALA A 134 -0.85 5.83 9.66
CA ALA A 134 -0.78 5.57 8.23
C ALA A 134 -2.16 5.85 7.61
N ARG A 135 -2.18 6.68 6.57
CA ARG A 135 -3.37 7.02 5.78
C ARG A 135 -3.31 6.32 4.44
#